data_AF-A0A9E1HXH9-F1
#
_entry.id   AF-A0A9E1HXH9-F1
#
_cell.length_a   1.000
_cell.length_b   1.000
_cell.length_c   1.000
_cell.angle_alpha   90.00
_cell.angle_beta   90.00
_cell.angle_gamma   90.00
#
_symmetry.space_group_name_H-M   'P 1'
#
loop_
_entity.id
_entity.type
_entity.pdbx_description
1 polymer ?
#
loop_
_entity_poly.entity_id
_entity_poly.type
_entity_poly.pdbx_seq_one_letter_code
_entity_poly.pdbx_strand_id
1 'polypeptide(L)'
;MEKQNKENPFEEGQSTKAPEEETVTLTVDGQEITLTMEQLVQAAVSGLSRRAEMIRMAGAAGQVPDGQVYANFIASYPEVQPGDIPQEVWQDAQMEGSLVSAYRKYEIAQLRARLKALEQNAANRRQAVGSAAGDGQPSQIDPVVAALRGEM
;
A
#
# COMPACT_ATOMS: atom_id res chain seq x y z
N MET A 1 -0.53 -9.47 -73.67
CA MET A 1 0.47 -10.45 -73.24
C MET A 1 1.81 -9.87 -73.69
N GLU A 2 2.84 -9.56 -72.90
CA GLU A 2 3.25 -9.96 -71.55
C GLU A 2 4.36 -9.00 -71.05
N LYS A 3 4.31 -8.70 -69.73
CA LYS A 3 5.34 -8.48 -68.68
C LYS A 3 6.73 -7.87 -69.02
N GLN A 4 7.09 -6.74 -68.37
CA GLN A 4 7.96 -6.55 -67.17
C GLN A 4 9.42 -6.23 -67.56
N ASN A 5 10.00 -5.06 -67.24
CA ASN A 5 10.39 -4.40 -65.98
C ASN A 5 11.88 -4.62 -65.64
N LYS A 6 12.50 -3.52 -65.22
CA LYS A 6 13.92 -3.19 -65.04
C LYS A 6 14.72 -4.17 -64.18
N GLU A 7 16.02 -4.24 -64.46
CA GLU A 7 17.05 -4.55 -63.46
C GLU A 7 18.19 -3.53 -63.54
N ASN A 8 18.47 -2.90 -62.41
CA ASN A 8 19.67 -2.10 -62.16
C ASN A 8 20.73 -3.01 -61.51
N PRO A 9 21.96 -3.06 -62.06
CA PRO A 9 23.04 -3.87 -61.53
C PRO A 9 23.92 -3.07 -60.55
N PHE A 10 24.04 -3.57 -59.33
CA PHE A 10 25.19 -3.46 -58.42
C PHE A 10 25.91 -2.10 -58.27
N GLU A 11 25.81 -1.48 -57.08
CA GLU A 11 26.97 -0.90 -56.39
C GLU A 11 26.86 -1.11 -54.87
N GLU A 12 27.84 -1.84 -54.33
CA GLU A 12 28.09 -2.12 -52.92
C GLU A 12 28.90 -0.99 -52.26
N GLY A 13 28.68 -0.76 -50.95
CA GLY A 13 29.78 -0.45 -50.01
C GLY A 13 29.91 0.96 -49.41
N GLN A 14 29.17 1.20 -48.29
CA GLN A 14 29.52 1.92 -47.04
C GLN A 14 30.09 3.37 -47.11
N SER A 15 29.67 4.36 -46.30
CA SER A 15 29.47 4.31 -44.85
C SER A 15 28.80 5.60 -44.33
N THR A 16 27.68 5.50 -43.60
CA THR A 16 27.22 6.51 -42.62
C THR A 16 26.42 5.81 -41.52
N LYS A 17 26.85 5.99 -40.26
CA LYS A 17 26.19 5.51 -39.03
C LYS A 17 24.68 5.82 -39.00
N ALA A 18 23.83 4.82 -38.74
CA ALA A 18 22.40 4.91 -38.42
C ALA A 18 21.94 3.58 -37.79
N PRO A 19 20.89 3.61 -36.94
CA PRO A 19 20.90 3.10 -35.57
C PRO A 19 20.90 1.57 -35.52
N GLU A 20 21.74 1.03 -34.64
CA GLU A 20 21.54 -0.33 -34.15
C GLU A 20 20.11 -0.39 -33.61
N GLU A 21 19.30 -1.30 -34.14
CA GLU A 21 17.96 -1.56 -33.63
C GLU A 21 18.12 -1.97 -32.15
N GLU A 22 17.93 -0.99 -31.26
CA GLU A 22 18.13 -1.11 -29.82
C GLU A 22 17.06 -2.09 -29.31
N THR A 23 17.46 -3.35 -29.34
CA THR A 23 16.65 -4.51 -29.02
C THR A 23 16.89 -4.83 -27.57
N VAL A 24 15.81 -4.80 -26.78
CA VAL A 24 15.86 -5.06 -25.34
C VAL A 24 15.38 -6.48 -25.13
N THR A 25 16.22 -7.30 -24.50
CA THR A 25 15.86 -8.64 -24.06
C THR A 25 15.10 -8.56 -22.74
N LEU A 26 13.83 -8.96 -22.74
CA LEU A 26 13.00 -9.08 -21.54
C LEU A 26 12.68 -10.54 -21.27
N THR A 27 12.81 -10.94 -20.01
CA THR A 27 12.37 -12.26 -19.55
C THR A 27 10.91 -12.16 -19.08
N VAL A 28 9.99 -12.80 -19.80
CA VAL A 28 8.57 -12.89 -19.46
C VAL A 28 8.22 -14.37 -19.33
N ASP A 29 7.65 -14.79 -18.20
CA ASP A 29 7.28 -16.19 -17.90
C ASP A 29 8.44 -17.20 -18.04
N GLY A 30 9.66 -16.77 -17.73
CA GLY A 30 10.85 -17.61 -17.83
C GLY A 30 11.39 -17.79 -19.26
N GLN A 31 10.82 -17.10 -20.25
CA GLN A 31 11.28 -17.10 -21.64
C GLN A 31 11.88 -15.75 -22.00
N GLU A 32 13.10 -15.75 -22.55
CA GLU A 32 13.78 -14.54 -23.00
C GLU A 32 13.25 -14.12 -24.38
N ILE A 33 12.64 -12.94 -24.43
CA ILE A 33 12.05 -12.38 -25.64
C ILE A 33 12.82 -11.11 -25.99
N THR A 34 13.39 -11.09 -27.19
CA THR A 34 14.09 -9.91 -27.72
C THR A 34 13.08 -9.07 -28.48
N LEU A 35 12.84 -7.84 -28.02
CA LEU A 35 11.90 -6.91 -28.64
C LEU A 35 12.63 -5.64 -29.06
N THR A 36 12.26 -5.10 -30.22
CA THR A 36 12.67 -3.75 -30.59
C THR A 36 12.00 -2.71 -29.69
N MET A 37 12.61 -1.54 -29.53
CA MET A 37 12.02 -0.46 -28.74
C MET A 37 10.60 -0.08 -29.22
N GLU A 38 10.35 -0.11 -30.52
CA GLU A 38 9.02 0.17 -31.08
C GLU A 38 7.99 -0.90 -30.70
N GLN A 39 8.38 -2.19 -30.72
CA GLN A 39 7.52 -3.29 -30.27
C GLN A 39 7.27 -3.23 -28.76
N LEU A 40 8.24 -2.76 -27.98
CA LEU A 40 8.10 -2.51 -26.54
C LEU A 40 7.11 -1.38 -26.25
N VAL A 41 7.21 -0.27 -26.97
CA VAL A 41 6.28 0.85 -26.85
C VAL A 41 4.89 0.40 -27.30
N GLN A 42 4.75 -0.35 -28.40
CA GLN A 42 3.46 -0.90 -28.81
C GLN A 42 2.89 -1.91 -27.80
N ALA A 43 3.71 -2.76 -27.19
CA ALA A 43 3.30 -3.69 -26.15
C ALA A 43 2.89 -2.95 -24.87
N ALA A 44 3.62 -1.91 -24.47
CA ALA A 44 3.30 -1.06 -23.33
C ALA A 44 2.04 -0.24 -23.58
N VAL A 45 1.89 0.38 -24.74
CA VAL A 45 0.69 1.14 -25.14
C VAL A 45 -0.50 0.21 -25.25
N SER A 46 -0.37 -0.98 -25.83
CA SER A 46 -1.47 -1.95 -25.89
C SER A 46 -1.81 -2.54 -24.52
N GLY A 47 -0.84 -2.72 -23.63
CA GLY A 47 -1.05 -3.14 -22.24
C GLY A 47 -1.69 -2.05 -21.38
N LEU A 48 -1.24 -0.80 -21.49
CA LEU A 48 -1.83 0.39 -20.85
C LEU A 48 -3.23 0.67 -21.41
N SER A 49 -3.43 0.57 -22.72
CA SER A 49 -4.74 0.71 -23.34
C SER A 49 -5.65 -0.43 -22.92
N ARG A 50 -5.24 -1.72 -22.95
CA ARG A 50 -6.07 -2.82 -22.42
C ARG A 50 -6.38 -2.67 -20.94
N ARG A 51 -5.45 -2.19 -20.12
CA ARG A 51 -5.67 -1.87 -18.70
C ARG A 51 -6.66 -0.72 -18.55
N ALA A 52 -6.50 0.38 -19.28
CA ALA A 52 -7.37 1.54 -19.21
C ALA A 52 -8.77 1.21 -19.77
N GLU A 53 -8.85 0.44 -20.84
CA GLU A 53 -10.06 -0.15 -21.39
C GLU A 53 -10.68 -1.08 -20.37
N MET A 54 -9.92 -1.96 -19.70
CA MET A 54 -10.42 -2.86 -18.67
C MET A 54 -10.89 -2.12 -17.43
N ILE A 55 -10.26 -1.00 -17.04
CA ILE A 55 -10.76 -0.15 -15.96
C ILE A 55 -12.06 0.54 -16.39
N ARG A 56 -12.12 1.05 -17.63
CA ARG A 56 -13.32 1.67 -18.21
C ARG A 56 -14.44 0.66 -18.44
N MET A 57 -14.11 -0.58 -18.79
CA MET A 57 -15.02 -1.67 -19.10
C MET A 57 -15.37 -2.46 -17.85
N ALA A 58 -14.54 -2.50 -16.80
CA ALA A 58 -14.97 -2.89 -15.45
C ALA A 58 -15.87 -1.82 -14.82
N GLY A 59 -15.66 -0.55 -15.17
CA GLY A 59 -16.58 0.55 -14.83
C GLY A 59 -17.85 0.61 -15.68
N ALA A 60 -17.83 0.11 -16.93
CA ALA A 60 -18.93 0.22 -17.89
C ALA A 60 -19.67 -1.10 -18.18
N ALA A 61 -19.03 -2.26 -17.99
CA ALA A 61 -19.64 -3.58 -18.10
C ALA A 61 -20.21 -3.99 -16.75
N GLY A 62 -21.40 -3.44 -16.47
CA GLY A 62 -22.27 -3.97 -15.44
C GLY A 62 -22.44 -3.04 -14.27
N GLN A 63 -23.71 -2.89 -13.90
CA GLN A 63 -24.20 -2.48 -12.61
C GLN A 63 -23.48 -3.23 -11.47
N VAL A 64 -22.29 -2.80 -11.07
CA VAL A 64 -21.68 -3.14 -9.79
C VAL A 64 -21.59 -1.83 -8.99
N PRO A 65 -22.58 -1.56 -8.12
CA PRO A 65 -22.65 -0.32 -7.34
C PRO A 65 -21.35 0.01 -6.58
N ASP A 66 -20.55 -1.00 -6.24
CA ASP A 66 -19.38 -0.87 -5.36
C ASP A 66 -18.01 -0.96 -6.07
N GLY A 67 -17.96 -1.28 -7.37
CA GLY A 67 -16.70 -1.53 -8.08
C GLY A 67 -15.80 -0.29 -8.19
N GLN A 68 -16.41 0.87 -8.45
CA GLN A 68 -15.71 2.16 -8.54
C GLN A 68 -15.21 2.64 -7.16
N VAL A 69 -16.00 2.38 -6.11
CA VAL A 69 -15.68 2.73 -4.72
C VAL A 69 -14.43 1.97 -4.27
N TYR A 70 -14.35 0.67 -4.63
CA TYR A 70 -13.21 -0.18 -4.33
C TYR A 70 -11.95 0.17 -5.15
N ALA A 71 -12.09 0.49 -6.44
CA ALA A 71 -10.96 0.89 -7.27
C ALA A 71 -10.22 2.13 -6.74
N ASN A 72 -10.99 3.12 -6.25
CA ASN A 72 -10.43 4.33 -5.63
C ASN A 72 -9.73 4.03 -4.31
N PHE A 73 -10.21 3.02 -3.58
CA PHE A 73 -9.61 2.58 -2.32
C PHE A 73 -8.23 1.96 -2.53
N ILE A 74 -8.10 1.00 -3.43
CA ILE A 74 -6.82 0.34 -3.73
C ILE A 74 -5.76 1.33 -4.24
N ALA A 75 -6.17 2.38 -4.95
CA ALA A 75 -5.26 3.44 -5.36
C ALA A 75 -4.73 4.29 -4.19
N SER A 76 -5.54 4.48 -3.14
CA SER A 76 -5.19 5.31 -1.97
C SER A 76 -4.48 4.51 -0.88
N TYR A 77 -4.80 3.23 -0.76
CA TYR A 77 -4.33 2.31 0.27
C TYR A 77 -3.89 0.98 -0.38
N PRO A 78 -2.82 0.98 -1.19
CA PRO A 78 -2.37 -0.22 -1.89
C PRO A 78 -1.88 -1.34 -0.97
N GLU A 79 -1.46 -1.00 0.25
CA GLU A 79 -0.98 -1.93 1.26
C GLU A 79 -2.10 -2.63 2.05
N VAL A 80 -3.33 -2.12 1.99
CA VAL A 80 -4.45 -2.64 2.77
C VAL A 80 -5.17 -3.73 1.97
N GLN A 81 -5.20 -4.95 2.50
CA GLN A 81 -5.90 -6.03 1.84
C GLN A 81 -7.41 -5.94 2.12
N PRO A 82 -8.27 -6.45 1.22
CA PRO A 82 -9.72 -6.42 1.44
C PRO A 82 -10.17 -7.15 2.71
N GLY A 83 -9.42 -8.20 3.10
CA GLY A 83 -9.67 -8.95 4.33
C GLY A 83 -9.36 -8.19 5.60
N ASP A 84 -8.54 -7.13 5.53
CA ASP A 84 -8.16 -6.30 6.67
C ASP A 84 -9.20 -5.18 6.93
N ILE A 85 -10.13 -4.96 6.01
CA ILE A 85 -11.14 -3.90 6.10
C ILE A 85 -12.30 -4.37 6.99
N PRO A 86 -12.53 -3.72 8.15
CA PRO A 86 -13.60 -4.11 9.07
C PRO A 86 -14.99 -3.93 8.46
N GLN A 87 -15.96 -4.73 8.92
CA GLN A 87 -17.34 -4.68 8.44
C GLN A 87 -18.02 -3.32 8.73
N GLU A 88 -17.65 -2.62 9.80
CA GLU A 88 -18.15 -1.26 10.05
C GLU A 88 -17.73 -0.27 8.95
N VAL A 89 -16.54 -0.44 8.38
CA VAL A 89 -16.02 0.46 7.34
C VAL A 89 -16.78 0.25 6.04
N TRP A 90 -17.14 -1.00 5.72
CA TRP A 90 -17.99 -1.30 4.56
C TRP A 90 -19.38 -0.70 4.69
N GLN A 91 -19.97 -0.73 5.88
CA GLN A 91 -21.27 -0.09 6.15
C GLN A 91 -21.17 1.44 6.06
N ASP A 92 -20.16 2.04 6.69
CA ASP A 92 -19.90 3.48 6.58
C ASP A 92 -19.64 3.90 5.13
N ALA A 93 -18.96 3.06 4.32
CA ALA A 93 -18.74 3.32 2.91
C ALA A 93 -20.04 3.34 2.10
N GLN A 94 -21.00 2.50 2.42
CA GLN A 94 -22.33 2.51 1.80
C GLN A 94 -23.13 3.77 2.17
N MET A 95 -22.96 4.28 3.40
CA MET A 95 -23.62 5.51 3.84
C MET A 95 -22.95 6.77 3.31
N GLU A 96 -21.62 6.82 3.32
CA GLU A 96 -20.81 7.98 2.92
C GLU A 96 -20.50 8.01 1.41
N GLY A 97 -20.73 6.90 0.70
CA GLY A 97 -20.46 6.74 -0.74
C GLY A 97 -18.97 6.61 -1.10
N SER A 98 -18.09 6.43 -0.10
CA SER A 98 -16.64 6.37 -0.28
C SER A 98 -15.98 5.47 0.76
N LEU A 99 -15.42 4.35 0.31
CA LEU A 99 -14.63 3.45 1.15
C LEU A 99 -13.35 4.09 1.67
N VAL A 100 -12.75 5.00 0.90
CA VAL A 100 -11.57 5.78 1.32
C VAL A 100 -11.90 6.67 2.51
N SER A 101 -13.05 7.35 2.49
CA SER A 101 -13.47 8.25 3.57
C SER A 101 -13.79 7.46 4.84
N ALA A 102 -14.55 6.38 4.71
CA ALA A 102 -14.90 5.50 5.81
C ALA A 102 -13.65 4.89 6.47
N TYR A 103 -12.70 4.39 5.66
CA TYR A 103 -11.48 3.79 6.19
C TYR A 103 -10.58 4.81 6.90
N ARG A 104 -10.45 6.04 6.37
CA ARG A 104 -9.72 7.13 7.04
C ARG A 104 -10.27 7.43 8.42
N LYS A 105 -11.59 7.50 8.52
CA LYS A 105 -12.28 7.77 9.79
C LYS A 105 -12.03 6.65 10.79
N TYR A 106 -12.07 5.40 10.35
CA TYR A 106 -11.70 4.23 11.14
C TYR A 106 -10.23 4.28 11.60
N GLU A 107 -9.30 4.54 10.68
CA GLU A 107 -7.87 4.66 10.98
C GLU A 107 -7.60 5.76 12.02
N ILE A 108 -8.22 6.93 11.86
CA ILE A 108 -8.11 8.04 12.82
C ILE A 108 -8.64 7.61 14.19
N ALA A 109 -9.77 6.90 14.25
CA ALA A 109 -10.32 6.41 15.52
C ALA A 109 -9.38 5.42 16.20
N GLN A 110 -8.80 4.48 15.43
CA GLN A 110 -7.83 3.51 15.93
C GLN A 110 -6.56 4.20 16.46
N LEU A 111 -6.01 5.15 15.70
CA LEU A 111 -4.83 5.93 16.10
C LEU A 111 -5.08 6.74 17.37
N ARG A 112 -6.25 7.38 17.49
CA ARG A 112 -6.65 8.11 18.69
C ARG A 112 -6.77 7.19 19.91
N ALA A 113 -7.37 6.02 19.74
CA ALA A 113 -7.47 5.03 20.81
C ALA A 113 -6.09 4.56 21.27
N ARG A 114 -5.18 4.29 20.33
CA ARG A 114 -3.79 3.89 20.62
C ARG A 114 -3.02 4.99 21.35
N LEU A 115 -3.15 6.24 20.92
CA LEU A 115 -2.53 7.39 21.61
C LEU A 115 -3.03 7.51 23.05
N LYS A 116 -4.35 7.49 23.24
CA LYS A 116 -4.95 7.56 24.58
C LYS A 116 -4.48 6.43 25.50
N ALA A 117 -4.37 5.21 24.97
CA ALA A 117 -3.85 4.07 25.73
C ALA A 117 -2.38 4.27 26.13
N LEU A 118 -1.54 4.80 25.23
CA LEU A 118 -0.14 5.10 25.54
C LEU A 118 0.00 6.21 26.58
N GLU A 119 -0.80 7.27 26.46
CA GLU A 119 -0.85 8.37 27.42
C GLU A 119 -1.27 7.88 28.82
N GLN A 120 -2.32 7.06 28.90
CA GLN A 120 -2.76 6.49 30.16
C GLN A 120 -1.69 5.58 30.80
N ASN A 121 -1.02 4.75 30.00
CA ASN A 121 0.07 3.91 30.49
C ASN A 121 1.27 4.75 30.97
N ALA A 122 1.57 5.86 30.30
CA ALA A 122 2.59 6.80 30.77
C ALA A 122 2.19 7.47 32.10
N ALA A 123 0.93 7.89 32.23
CA ALA A 123 0.40 8.47 33.46
C ALA A 123 0.45 7.47 34.63
N ASN A 124 -0.02 6.25 34.43
CA ASN A 124 0.02 5.18 35.43
C ASN A 124 1.46 4.88 35.88
N ARG A 125 2.42 4.83 34.94
CA ARG A 125 3.84 4.63 35.28
C ARG A 125 4.39 5.77 36.12
N ARG A 126 4.09 7.04 35.78
CA ARG A 126 4.52 8.21 36.56
C ARG A 126 3.94 8.19 37.98
N GLN A 127 2.67 7.84 38.13
CA GLN A 127 2.02 7.74 39.44
C GLN A 127 2.61 6.60 40.27
N ALA A 128 2.79 5.41 39.69
CA ALA A 128 3.33 4.25 40.38
C ALA A 128 4.76 4.47 40.91
N VAL A 129 5.63 5.14 40.14
CA VAL A 129 7.00 5.44 40.61
C VAL A 129 7.05 6.61 41.60
N GLY A 130 6.13 7.57 41.48
CA GLY A 130 6.04 8.72 42.40
C GLY A 130 5.58 8.32 43.80
N SER A 131 4.63 7.39 43.91
CA SER A 131 4.17 6.86 45.22
C SER A 131 5.21 5.95 45.87
N ALA A 132 5.93 5.12 45.10
CA ALA A 132 6.96 4.23 45.65
C ALA A 132 8.23 4.96 46.15
N ALA A 133 8.52 6.16 45.64
CA ALA A 133 9.63 6.99 46.11
C ALA A 133 9.28 7.83 47.36
N GLY A 134 8.00 7.99 47.68
CA GLY A 134 7.51 8.86 48.77
C GLY A 134 7.24 8.16 50.11
N ASP A 135 6.95 6.86 50.11
CA ASP A 135 6.54 6.11 51.32
C ASP A 135 7.70 5.58 52.18
N GLY A 136 8.94 6.00 51.89
CA GLY A 136 10.11 5.74 52.72
C GLY A 136 10.23 6.67 53.94
N GLN A 137 9.14 7.02 54.61
CA GLN A 137 9.21 7.74 55.89
C GLN A 137 9.42 6.72 57.02
N PRO A 138 10.56 6.71 57.75
CA PRO A 138 10.82 5.72 58.78
C PRO A 138 10.07 6.11 60.07
N SER A 139 8.76 5.92 60.10
CA SER A 139 8.00 6.23 61.31
C SER A 139 6.69 5.47 61.31
N GLN A 140 6.73 4.23 61.80
CA GLN A 140 6.08 3.86 63.06
C GLN A 140 6.35 2.37 63.25
N ILE A 141 7.27 2.04 64.16
CA ILE A 141 7.46 0.65 64.57
C ILE A 141 6.10 0.20 65.13
N ASP A 142 5.53 -0.84 64.51
CA ASP A 142 4.26 -1.43 64.93
C ASP A 142 4.33 -1.72 66.45
N PRO A 143 3.35 -1.30 67.25
CA PRO A 143 3.35 -1.51 68.70
C PRO A 143 3.52 -2.98 69.08
N VAL A 144 3.07 -3.92 68.25
CA VAL A 144 3.29 -5.36 68.44
C VAL A 144 4.78 -5.71 68.28
N VAL A 145 5.45 -5.10 67.30
CA VAL A 145 6.89 -5.28 67.06
C VAL A 145 7.72 -4.63 68.17
N ALA A 146 7.30 -3.48 68.69
CA ALA A 146 7.94 -2.83 69.84
C ALA A 146 7.80 -3.68 71.12
N ALA A 147 6.61 -4.23 71.38
CA ALA A 147 6.35 -5.09 72.53
C ALA A 147 7.14 -6.42 72.48
N LEU A 148 7.27 -7.02 71.28
CA LEU A 148 8.09 -8.23 71.09
C LEU A 148 9.60 -7.97 71.26
N ARG A 149 10.06 -6.75 70.98
CA ARG A 149 11.46 -6.34 71.16
C ARG A 149 11.77 -5.89 72.60
N GLY A 150 10.76 -5.71 73.45
CA GLY A 150 10.94 -5.29 74.85
C GLY A 150 11.29 -3.82 75.01
N GLU A 151 11.01 -3.00 74.00
CA GLU A 151 11.16 -1.54 74.04
C GLU A 151 9.83 -0.92 74.52
N MET A 152 9.58 -0.96 75.83
CA MET A 152 8.53 -0.17 76.52
C MET A 152 9.12 0.63 77.66
#